data_AF-A0A9D2F9E3-F1
#
_entry.id   AF-A0A9D2F9E3-F1
#
_cell.length_a   1.000
_cell.length_b   1.000
_cell.length_c   1.000
_cell.angle_alpha   90.00
_cell.angle_beta   90.00
_cell.angle_gamma   90.00
#
_symmetry.space_group_name_H-M   'P 1'
#
loop_
_entity.id
_entity.type
_entity.pdbx_description
1 polymer ?
#
loop_
_entity_poly.entity_id
_entity_poly.type
_entity_poly.pdbx_seq_one_letter_code
_entity_poly.pdbx_strand_id
1 'polypeptide(L)'
;MQNCRTDLALESLEAAGETGTASIPGVNSWEEEKEGIRITTVEITHAEAEKRLGKPCGKYVTLQTQGLGRFTGNFEGEASVIAEQIAGFLPEQGLVLVIGLGNSEITPDALGPYCIADTLATRHLSGETARAAGLDGLRPVAALAPGVLGQTGMEAAEVAESVCGTLHPAAVIAVDALASRSIDRLATTIQISDTGISPGSGVQNRRKELSVHTLGVPVISIGVPTVVDMSTIAEDLTGSTESVSEKGRHMMVTPREIDQVIKQAAKMVAAALNLALQPTLNMEDILSLTA
;
A
#
# COMPACT_ATOMS: atom_id res chain seq x y z
N MET A 1 5.18 19.26 -20.63
CA MET A 1 4.72 18.98 -19.26
C MET A 1 5.08 17.55 -18.95
N GLN A 2 6.23 17.34 -18.30
CA GLN A 2 6.72 16.02 -17.95
C GLN A 2 5.81 15.42 -16.88
N ASN A 3 5.32 14.19 -17.10
CA ASN A 3 4.56 13.45 -16.10
C ASN A 3 5.43 13.27 -14.85
N CYS A 4 5.08 13.97 -13.76
CA CYS A 4 5.58 13.67 -12.42
C CYS A 4 5.25 12.21 -12.10
N ARG A 5 6.27 11.39 -11.84
CA ARG A 5 6.12 9.95 -11.54
C ARG A 5 5.99 9.79 -10.03
N THR A 6 4.75 9.66 -9.56
CA THR A 6 4.44 9.35 -8.16
C THR A 6 3.18 8.51 -8.05
N ASP A 7 3.23 7.51 -7.18
CA ASP A 7 2.05 6.74 -6.81
C ASP A 7 1.26 7.41 -5.66
N LEU A 8 1.84 8.40 -4.98
CA LEU A 8 1.21 9.08 -3.85
C LEU A 8 0.22 10.18 -4.28
N ALA A 9 -0.98 10.16 -3.70
CA ALA A 9 -2.03 11.16 -3.95
C ALA A 9 -1.65 12.52 -3.35
N LEU A 10 -1.08 12.53 -2.13
CA LEU A 10 -0.58 13.76 -1.50
C LEU A 10 0.48 14.43 -2.37
N GLU A 11 1.36 13.64 -2.98
CA GLU A 11 2.37 14.19 -3.88
C GLU A 11 1.78 14.76 -5.17
N SER A 12 0.73 14.15 -5.69
CA SER A 12 0.02 14.70 -6.85
C SER A 12 -0.66 16.03 -6.51
N LEU A 13 -1.15 16.18 -5.28
CA LEU A 13 -1.73 17.41 -4.76
C LEU A 13 -0.68 18.52 -4.61
N GLU A 14 0.46 18.28 -3.94
CA GLU A 14 1.45 19.36 -3.76
C GLU A 14 2.11 19.73 -5.11
N ALA A 15 2.21 18.79 -6.08
CA ALA A 15 2.65 19.08 -7.45
C ALA A 15 1.69 20.01 -8.22
N ALA A 16 0.39 19.96 -7.91
CA ALA A 16 -0.62 20.82 -8.52
C ALA A 16 -0.57 22.28 -8.02
N GLY A 17 0.39 22.62 -7.15
CA GLY A 17 0.70 23.99 -6.71
C GLY A 17 0.00 24.42 -5.43
N GLU A 18 -0.44 23.47 -4.59
CA GLU A 18 -1.36 23.75 -3.49
C GLU A 18 -0.82 23.19 -2.17
N THR A 19 -0.09 24.03 -1.43
CA THR A 19 0.28 23.85 -0.02
C THR A 19 -0.68 24.67 0.84
N GLY A 20 -1.69 24.02 1.42
CA GLY A 20 -2.72 24.67 2.22
C GLY A 20 -4.01 24.95 1.46
N THR A 21 -5.01 25.48 2.19
CA THR A 21 -6.47 25.54 1.91
C THR A 21 -6.96 26.25 0.63
N ALA A 22 -6.14 26.39 -0.41
CA ALA A 22 -6.71 26.53 -1.75
C ALA A 22 -7.28 25.16 -2.13
N SER A 23 -8.50 25.17 -2.68
CA SER A 23 -9.29 23.96 -2.92
C SER A 23 -9.38 23.76 -4.42
N ILE A 24 -8.70 22.73 -4.92
CA ILE A 24 -9.09 22.11 -6.18
C ILE A 24 -10.57 21.69 -6.02
N PRO A 25 -11.51 22.19 -6.84
CA PRO A 25 -12.89 21.77 -6.76
C PRO A 25 -12.99 20.24 -6.87
N GLY A 26 -13.63 19.63 -5.87
CA GLY A 26 -13.73 18.18 -5.76
C GLY A 26 -12.58 17.48 -5.04
N VAL A 27 -11.69 18.23 -4.38
CA VAL A 27 -10.66 17.70 -3.48
C VAL A 27 -10.86 18.27 -2.08
N ASN A 28 -11.00 17.40 -1.09
CA ASN A 28 -10.96 17.75 0.33
C ASN A 28 -9.72 17.14 0.97
N SER A 29 -9.05 17.87 1.84
CA SER A 29 -7.89 17.33 2.57
C SER A 29 -7.84 17.85 4.01
N TRP A 30 -7.45 16.98 4.94
CA TRP A 30 -7.19 17.35 6.33
C TRP A 30 -6.04 16.54 6.91
N GLU A 31 -5.48 17.05 7.99
CA GLU A 31 -4.33 16.44 8.68
C GLU A 31 -4.63 16.25 10.16
N GLU A 32 -4.11 15.17 10.70
CA GLU A 32 -4.06 14.87 12.13
C GLU A 32 -2.72 14.22 12.49
N GLU A 33 -2.39 14.18 13.79
CA GLU A 33 -1.18 13.55 14.29
C GLU A 33 -1.53 12.60 15.44
N LYS A 34 -1.05 11.36 15.38
CA LYS A 34 -1.28 10.33 16.40
C LYS A 34 -0.03 9.47 16.57
N GLU A 35 0.43 9.27 17.81
CA GLU A 35 1.66 8.49 18.11
C GLU A 35 2.92 8.97 17.34
N GLY A 36 2.99 10.26 17.01
CA GLY A 36 4.09 10.81 16.20
C GLY A 36 4.03 10.46 14.71
N ILE A 37 2.91 9.89 14.25
CA ILE A 37 2.59 9.68 12.84
C ILE A 37 1.72 10.85 12.37
N ARG A 38 2.16 11.54 11.31
CA ARG A 38 1.34 12.50 10.60
C ARG A 38 0.43 11.76 9.64
N ILE A 39 -0.87 11.99 9.74
CA ILE A 39 -1.89 11.37 8.91
C ILE A 39 -2.54 12.47 8.08
N THR A 40 -2.38 12.40 6.77
CA THR A 40 -3.03 13.31 5.82
C THR A 40 -4.06 12.52 5.03
N THR A 41 -5.33 12.91 5.12
CA THR A 41 -6.40 12.32 4.31
C THR A 41 -6.73 13.25 3.15
N VAL A 42 -6.89 12.68 1.96
CA VAL A 42 -7.31 13.35 0.73
C VAL A 42 -8.50 12.60 0.14
N GLU A 43 -9.60 13.29 -0.10
CA GLU A 43 -10.79 12.77 -0.78
C GLU A 43 -10.95 13.45 -2.14
N ILE A 44 -10.96 12.65 -3.20
CA ILE A 44 -11.18 13.08 -4.58
C ILE A 44 -12.58 12.65 -5.00
N THR A 45 -13.44 13.61 -5.35
CA THR A 45 -14.88 13.37 -5.54
C THR A 45 -15.41 13.70 -6.93
N HIS A 46 -14.62 14.37 -7.77
CA HIS A 46 -15.04 14.85 -9.10
C HIS A 46 -14.08 14.41 -10.20
N ALA A 47 -14.61 14.12 -11.39
CA ALA A 47 -13.83 13.67 -12.55
C ALA A 47 -12.81 14.72 -13.03
N GLU A 48 -13.09 16.01 -12.88
CA GLU A 48 -12.13 17.07 -13.17
C GLU A 48 -10.92 17.03 -12.23
N ALA A 49 -11.14 16.72 -10.95
CA ALA A 49 -10.07 16.56 -9.97
C ALA A 49 -9.23 15.33 -10.28
N GLU A 50 -9.87 14.20 -10.63
CA GLU A 50 -9.18 12.99 -11.08
C GLU A 50 -8.28 13.27 -12.29
N LYS A 51 -8.80 13.98 -13.30
CA LYS A 51 -8.01 14.34 -14.50
C LYS A 51 -6.86 15.29 -14.18
N ARG A 52 -7.07 16.25 -13.26
CA ARG A 52 -6.04 17.22 -12.87
C ARG A 52 -4.93 16.59 -12.02
N LEU A 53 -5.29 15.68 -11.12
CA LEU A 53 -4.36 15.02 -10.21
C LEU A 53 -3.76 13.74 -10.79
N GLY A 54 -4.39 13.14 -11.81
CA GLY A 54 -3.99 11.84 -12.32
C GLY A 54 -4.23 10.69 -11.32
N LYS A 55 -5.19 10.87 -10.41
CA LYS A 55 -5.55 9.91 -9.35
C LYS A 55 -7.06 9.68 -9.36
N PRO A 56 -7.53 8.42 -9.38
CA PRO A 56 -8.96 8.11 -9.38
C PRO A 56 -9.73 8.78 -8.24
N CYS A 57 -11.03 8.99 -8.44
CA CYS A 57 -11.91 9.42 -7.36
C CYS A 57 -11.95 8.37 -6.24
N GLY A 58 -11.81 8.83 -4.99
CA GLY A 58 -11.86 8.00 -3.78
C GLY A 58 -11.12 8.66 -2.63
N LYS A 59 -10.90 7.88 -1.57
CA LYS A 59 -10.22 8.31 -0.35
C LYS A 59 -8.79 7.78 -0.35
N TYR A 60 -7.86 8.65 0.06
CA TYR A 60 -6.45 8.37 0.21
C TYR A 60 -6.01 8.81 1.60
N VAL A 61 -5.41 7.90 2.37
CA VAL A 61 -4.81 8.20 3.68
C VAL A 61 -3.31 8.00 3.57
N THR A 62 -2.54 9.07 3.76
CA THR A 62 -1.08 9.05 3.77
C THR A 62 -0.59 9.15 5.21
N LEU A 63 0.08 8.11 5.71
CA LEU A 63 0.70 8.07 7.02
C LEU A 63 2.21 8.29 6.88
N GLN A 64 2.75 9.33 7.49
CA GLN A 64 4.18 9.61 7.52
C GLN A 64 4.72 9.35 8.93
N THR A 65 5.63 8.38 9.04
CA THR A 65 6.32 7.96 10.27
C THR A 65 7.75 8.50 10.31
N GLN A 66 8.46 8.30 11.42
CA GLN A 66 9.87 8.68 11.54
C GLN A 66 10.84 7.72 10.80
N GLY A 67 10.31 6.67 10.16
CA GLY A 67 11.03 5.68 9.37
C GLY A 67 10.61 4.25 9.69
N LEU A 68 9.92 3.59 8.76
CA LEU A 68 9.51 2.19 8.83
C LEU A 68 10.72 1.23 8.88
N GLY A 69 11.87 1.70 8.42
CA GLY A 69 13.16 0.99 8.45
C GLY A 69 14.02 1.28 9.68
N ARG A 70 13.49 1.95 10.72
CA ARG A 70 14.22 2.21 11.96
C ARG A 70 13.52 1.46 13.09
N PHE A 71 14.30 0.89 14.01
CA PHE A 71 13.75 0.42 15.28
C PHE A 71 13.32 1.64 16.08
N THR A 72 12.11 2.14 15.82
CA THR A 72 11.44 3.04 16.73
C THR A 72 11.05 2.20 17.93
N GLY A 73 11.24 2.71 19.14
CA GLY A 73 10.79 2.02 20.35
C GLY A 73 9.26 1.90 20.45
N ASN A 74 8.51 2.30 19.41
CA ASN A 74 7.05 2.41 19.39
C ASN A 74 6.41 1.59 18.25
N PHE A 75 6.96 0.40 17.93
CA PHE A 75 6.40 -0.46 16.87
C PHE A 75 4.90 -0.75 17.06
N GLU A 76 4.48 -1.04 18.29
CA GLU A 76 3.09 -1.35 18.62
C GLU A 76 2.16 -0.15 18.44
N GLY A 77 2.57 1.04 18.87
CA GLY A 77 1.79 2.27 18.69
C GLY A 77 1.64 2.62 17.21
N GLU A 78 2.73 2.53 16.44
CA GLU A 78 2.69 2.77 14.99
C GLU A 78 1.76 1.78 14.27
N ALA A 79 1.91 0.49 14.54
CA ALA A 79 1.08 -0.55 13.96
C ALA A 79 -0.40 -0.37 14.32
N SER A 80 -0.71 0.04 15.55
CA SER A 80 -2.10 0.29 16.00
C SER A 80 -2.74 1.46 15.26
N VAL A 81 -2.00 2.56 15.04
CA VAL A 81 -2.49 3.71 14.26
C VAL A 81 -2.72 3.31 12.80
N ILE A 82 -1.79 2.57 12.20
CA ILE A 82 -1.96 2.08 10.82
C ILE A 82 -3.17 1.14 10.74
N ALA A 83 -3.34 0.23 11.71
CA ALA A 83 -4.45 -0.71 11.77
C ALA A 83 -5.81 -0.02 11.85
N GLU A 84 -5.92 1.05 12.65
CA GLU A 84 -7.13 1.87 12.74
C GLU A 84 -7.48 2.51 11.38
N GLN A 85 -6.49 3.04 10.67
CA GLN A 85 -6.71 3.59 9.34
C GLN A 85 -7.14 2.51 8.35
N ILE A 86 -6.53 1.33 8.36
CA ILE A 86 -6.95 0.18 7.53
C ILE A 86 -8.39 -0.23 7.87
N ALA A 87 -8.72 -0.35 9.15
CA ALA A 87 -10.04 -0.76 9.61
C ALA A 87 -11.16 0.17 9.12
N GLY A 88 -10.87 1.47 8.98
CA GLY A 88 -11.80 2.46 8.42
C GLY A 88 -12.20 2.21 6.96
N PHE A 89 -11.49 1.36 6.22
CA PHE A 89 -11.83 0.96 4.85
C PHE A 89 -12.48 -0.42 4.76
N LEU A 90 -12.42 -1.23 5.82
CA LEU A 90 -12.86 -2.61 5.79
C LEU A 90 -14.38 -2.74 5.99
N PRO A 91 -15.02 -3.74 5.35
CA PRO A 91 -16.37 -4.12 5.72
C PRO A 91 -16.42 -4.63 7.17
N GLU A 92 -17.58 -4.53 7.82
CA GLU A 92 -17.76 -4.99 9.20
C GLU A 92 -17.50 -6.50 9.34
N GLN A 93 -17.92 -7.30 8.36
CA GLN A 93 -17.83 -8.76 8.38
C GLN A 93 -17.52 -9.32 6.99
N GLY A 94 -17.16 -10.60 6.94
CA GLY A 94 -16.93 -11.34 5.71
C GLY A 94 -15.47 -11.73 5.47
N LEU A 95 -15.26 -12.54 4.43
CA LEU A 95 -13.92 -12.97 4.00
C LEU A 95 -13.16 -11.79 3.38
N VAL A 96 -11.95 -11.54 3.85
CA VAL A 96 -11.03 -10.61 3.19
C VAL A 96 -9.94 -11.40 2.46
N LEU A 97 -9.67 -11.01 1.22
CA LEU A 97 -8.56 -11.55 0.43
C LEU A 97 -7.40 -10.54 0.42
N VAL A 98 -6.25 -10.90 0.98
CA VAL A 98 -5.03 -10.09 0.95
C VAL A 98 -4.14 -10.58 -0.20
N ILE A 99 -3.74 -9.67 -1.09
CA ILE A 99 -2.91 -9.93 -2.26
C ILE A 99 -1.62 -9.13 -2.14
N GLY A 100 -0.48 -9.82 -2.05
CA GLY A 100 0.84 -9.19 -2.02
C GLY A 100 1.42 -9.09 -3.42
N LEU A 101 1.45 -7.88 -3.98
CA LEU A 101 1.98 -7.59 -5.29
C LEU A 101 3.49 -7.35 -5.24
N GLY A 102 4.16 -7.66 -6.35
CA GLY A 102 5.58 -7.42 -6.54
C GLY A 102 6.40 -8.69 -6.78
N ASN A 103 7.72 -8.54 -6.74
CA ASN A 103 8.68 -9.60 -7.02
C ASN A 103 9.65 -9.77 -5.86
N SER A 104 9.65 -10.95 -5.23
CA SER A 104 10.57 -11.28 -4.12
C SER A 104 12.05 -11.23 -4.51
N GLU A 105 12.37 -11.38 -5.80
CA GLU A 105 13.74 -11.33 -6.32
C GLU A 105 14.26 -9.90 -6.57
N ILE A 106 13.39 -8.89 -6.51
CA ILE A 106 13.75 -7.48 -6.66
C ILE A 106 13.47 -6.82 -5.32
N THR A 107 14.51 -6.60 -4.51
CA THR A 107 14.36 -6.11 -3.13
C THR A 107 13.38 -4.93 -2.96
N PRO A 108 13.49 -3.80 -3.72
CA PRO A 108 12.55 -2.69 -3.54
C PRO A 108 11.10 -3.01 -3.94
N ASP A 109 10.87 -4.10 -4.67
CA ASP A 109 9.57 -4.58 -5.16
C ASP A 109 9.04 -5.76 -4.31
N ALA A 110 9.74 -6.17 -3.25
CA ALA A 110 9.42 -7.36 -2.48
C ALA A 110 8.43 -7.13 -1.32
N LEU A 111 7.87 -5.91 -1.19
CA LEU A 111 6.99 -5.53 -0.07
C LEU A 111 5.80 -6.49 0.07
N GLY A 112 5.04 -6.69 -1.01
CA GLY A 112 3.84 -7.51 -1.00
C GLY A 112 4.13 -8.97 -0.63
N PRO A 113 5.05 -9.67 -1.33
CA PRO A 113 5.44 -11.03 -0.97
C PRO A 113 5.89 -11.20 0.49
N TYR A 114 6.69 -10.26 1.01
CA TYR A 114 7.12 -10.31 2.42
C TYR A 114 5.98 -10.02 3.39
N CYS A 115 5.06 -9.11 3.05
CA CYS A 115 3.89 -8.84 3.87
C CYS A 115 2.95 -10.05 3.95
N ILE A 116 2.78 -10.77 2.83
CA ILE A 116 1.96 -12.00 2.79
C ILE A 116 2.55 -13.11 3.65
N ALA A 117 3.88 -13.23 3.72
CA ALA A 117 4.53 -14.22 4.56
C ALA A 117 4.16 -14.08 6.05
N ASP A 118 3.91 -12.85 6.51
CA ASP A 118 3.55 -12.53 7.89
C ASP A 118 2.04 -12.25 8.07
N THR A 119 1.21 -12.48 7.04
CA THR A 119 -0.25 -12.29 7.11
C THR A 119 -0.94 -13.53 7.69
N LEU A 120 -1.77 -13.35 8.72
CA LEU A 120 -2.53 -14.43 9.34
C LEU A 120 -3.68 -14.91 8.45
N ALA A 121 -3.43 -15.97 7.68
CA ALA A 121 -4.45 -16.62 6.86
C ALA A 121 -5.38 -17.49 7.73
N THR A 122 -6.56 -16.99 8.06
CA THR A 122 -7.50 -17.65 9.00
C THR A 122 -8.69 -18.32 8.32
N ARG A 123 -8.89 -18.15 7.00
CA ARG A 123 -10.06 -18.71 6.28
C ARG A 123 -10.23 -20.23 6.49
N HIS A 124 -9.12 -20.95 6.65
CA HIS A 124 -9.13 -22.40 6.83
C HIS A 124 -9.51 -22.84 8.27
N LEU A 125 -9.47 -21.92 9.23
CA LEU A 125 -9.83 -22.13 10.63
C LEU A 125 -11.34 -21.94 10.80
N SER A 126 -12.11 -22.97 10.50
CA SER A 126 -13.58 -22.93 10.57
C SER A 126 -14.16 -24.17 11.23
N GLY A 127 -15.46 -24.10 11.56
CA GLY A 127 -16.20 -25.25 12.07
C GLY A 127 -15.95 -25.57 13.55
N GLU A 128 -15.98 -26.86 13.88
CA GLU A 128 -15.85 -27.33 15.26
C GLU A 128 -14.43 -27.20 15.81
N THR A 129 -13.41 -27.39 14.96
CA THR A 129 -12.00 -27.28 15.34
C THR A 129 -11.66 -25.87 15.80
N ALA A 130 -12.12 -24.85 15.07
CA ALA A 130 -11.94 -23.45 15.46
C ALA A 130 -12.65 -23.14 16.79
N ARG A 131 -13.90 -23.59 16.97
CA ARG A 131 -14.65 -23.41 18.22
C ARG A 131 -13.98 -24.07 19.43
N ALA A 132 -13.48 -25.30 19.26
CA ALA A 132 -12.78 -26.02 20.33
C ALA A 132 -11.46 -25.33 20.74
N ALA A 133 -10.81 -24.63 19.81
CA ALA A 133 -9.59 -23.87 20.05
C ALA A 133 -9.85 -22.40 20.46
N GLY A 134 -11.11 -21.95 20.52
CA GLY A 134 -11.45 -20.54 20.80
C GLY A 134 -11.08 -19.56 19.67
N LEU A 135 -10.99 -20.05 18.44
CA LEU A 135 -10.60 -19.29 17.24
C LEU A 135 -11.78 -18.93 16.34
N ASP A 136 -13.02 -19.19 16.77
CA ASP A 136 -14.24 -18.91 16.01
C ASP A 136 -14.61 -17.42 15.95
N GLY A 137 -13.96 -16.58 16.77
CA GLY A 137 -14.05 -15.13 16.71
C GLY A 137 -13.17 -14.48 15.62
N LEU A 138 -12.27 -15.24 14.98
CA LEU A 138 -11.38 -14.70 13.97
C LEU A 138 -12.14 -14.39 12.68
N ARG A 139 -11.87 -13.21 12.09
CA ARG A 139 -12.36 -12.88 10.76
C ARG A 139 -11.70 -13.83 9.76
N PRO A 140 -12.44 -14.41 8.80
CA PRO A 140 -11.83 -15.24 7.77
C PRO A 140 -10.97 -14.40 6.82
N VAL A 141 -9.71 -14.78 6.67
CA VAL A 141 -8.72 -14.13 5.80
C VAL A 141 -8.08 -15.16 4.88
N ALA A 142 -8.07 -14.89 3.58
CA ALA A 142 -7.23 -15.58 2.61
C ALA A 142 -6.07 -14.67 2.22
N ALA A 143 -4.88 -15.20 2.02
CA ALA A 143 -3.70 -14.44 1.65
C ALA A 143 -2.97 -15.15 0.50
N LEU A 144 -2.51 -14.39 -0.50
CA LEU A 144 -1.69 -14.94 -1.59
C LEU A 144 -0.75 -13.89 -2.19
N ALA A 145 0.41 -14.34 -2.66
CA ALA A 145 1.30 -13.57 -3.51
C ALA A 145 1.29 -14.24 -4.91
N PRO A 146 0.77 -13.57 -5.97
CA PRO A 146 0.58 -14.20 -7.28
C PRO A 146 1.90 -14.39 -8.05
N GLY A 147 3.01 -13.80 -7.57
CA GLY A 147 4.28 -13.74 -8.28
C GLY A 147 4.23 -12.76 -9.46
N VAL A 148 5.20 -12.87 -10.36
CA VAL A 148 5.28 -12.04 -11.57
C VAL A 148 5.12 -12.86 -12.85
N LEU A 149 4.61 -12.22 -13.91
CA LEU A 149 4.34 -12.82 -15.21
C LEU A 149 5.51 -13.68 -15.73
N GLY A 150 6.75 -13.18 -15.61
CA GLY A 150 7.93 -13.89 -16.10
C GLY A 150 8.23 -15.21 -15.39
N GLN A 151 7.68 -15.43 -14.19
CA GLN A 151 7.84 -16.64 -13.40
C GLN A 151 6.64 -17.58 -13.54
N THR A 152 5.43 -17.03 -13.52
CA THR A 152 4.19 -17.81 -13.43
C THR A 152 3.46 -17.97 -14.76
N GLY A 153 3.76 -17.12 -15.75
CA GLY A 153 2.99 -17.00 -16.99
C GLY A 153 1.61 -16.35 -16.81
N MET A 154 1.27 -15.90 -15.59
CA MET A 154 -0.02 -15.28 -15.27
C MET A 154 0.17 -13.84 -14.80
N GLU A 155 -0.74 -12.96 -15.22
CA GLU A 155 -0.82 -11.61 -14.68
C GLU A 155 -1.45 -11.63 -13.28
N ALA A 156 -0.95 -10.78 -12.38
CA ALA A 156 -1.47 -10.69 -11.01
C ALA A 156 -2.98 -10.38 -10.97
N ALA A 157 -3.47 -9.54 -11.89
CA ALA A 157 -4.89 -9.23 -12.02
C ALA A 157 -5.72 -10.46 -12.44
N GLU A 158 -5.21 -11.31 -13.34
CA GLU A 158 -5.90 -12.53 -13.77
C GLU A 158 -6.03 -13.55 -12.63
N VAL A 159 -4.96 -13.69 -11.83
CA VAL A 159 -4.98 -14.51 -10.61
C VAL A 159 -6.00 -13.94 -9.61
N ALA A 160 -5.98 -12.62 -9.38
CA ALA A 160 -6.90 -11.95 -8.48
C ALA A 160 -8.37 -12.13 -8.91
N GLU A 161 -8.68 -11.90 -10.18
CA GLU A 161 -10.02 -12.09 -10.77
C GLU A 161 -10.51 -13.54 -10.56
N SER A 162 -9.66 -14.52 -10.86
CA SER A 162 -9.99 -15.95 -10.73
C SER A 162 -10.28 -16.35 -9.27
N VAL A 163 -9.46 -15.86 -8.34
CA VAL A 163 -9.63 -16.14 -6.91
C VAL A 163 -10.87 -15.43 -6.38
N CYS A 164 -11.13 -14.18 -6.78
CA CYS A 164 -12.35 -13.45 -6.38
C CYS A 164 -13.62 -14.14 -6.87
N GLY A 165 -13.64 -14.61 -8.12
CA GLY A 165 -14.76 -15.37 -8.69
C GLY A 165 -15.02 -16.72 -8.00
N THR A 166 -14.04 -17.27 -7.28
CA THR A 166 -14.20 -18.50 -6.51
C THR A 166 -14.57 -18.21 -5.06
N LEU A 167 -13.83 -17.30 -4.41
CA LEU A 167 -13.92 -17.06 -2.98
C LEU A 167 -15.03 -16.08 -2.58
N HIS A 168 -15.46 -15.22 -3.50
CA HIS A 168 -16.44 -14.16 -3.25
C HIS A 168 -16.11 -13.36 -1.96
N PRO A 169 -14.89 -12.80 -1.84
CA PRO A 169 -14.52 -12.05 -0.64
C PRO A 169 -15.39 -10.78 -0.52
N ALA A 170 -15.61 -10.34 0.71
CA ALA A 170 -16.29 -9.08 1.01
C ALA A 170 -15.42 -7.86 0.64
N ALA A 171 -14.10 -8.01 0.66
CA ALA A 171 -13.14 -7.02 0.19
C ALA A 171 -11.81 -7.68 -0.19
N VAL A 172 -11.05 -6.99 -1.04
CA VAL A 172 -9.66 -7.32 -1.37
C VAL A 172 -8.76 -6.25 -0.78
N ILE A 173 -7.64 -6.64 -0.16
CA ILE A 173 -6.55 -5.73 0.17
C ILE A 173 -5.37 -6.05 -0.74
N ALA A 174 -4.89 -5.08 -1.50
CA ALA A 174 -3.70 -5.21 -2.33
C ALA A 174 -2.53 -4.47 -1.68
N VAL A 175 -1.44 -5.18 -1.37
CA VAL A 175 -0.22 -4.61 -0.78
C VAL A 175 0.86 -4.51 -1.85
N ASP A 176 1.41 -3.32 -2.09
CA ASP A 176 2.39 -3.09 -3.18
C ASP A 176 3.49 -2.09 -2.81
N ALA A 177 4.64 -2.22 -3.45
CA ALA A 177 5.70 -1.23 -3.37
C ALA A 177 5.37 -0.03 -4.29
N LEU A 178 5.58 1.19 -3.81
CA LEU A 178 5.22 2.42 -4.52
C LEU A 178 6.47 3.21 -4.96
N ALA A 179 6.28 4.09 -5.94
CA ALA A 179 7.22 5.14 -6.29
C ALA A 179 6.82 6.48 -5.64
N SER A 180 7.80 7.14 -5.04
CA SER A 180 7.68 8.49 -4.49
C SER A 180 8.37 9.50 -5.41
N ARG A 181 7.99 10.77 -5.30
CA ARG A 181 8.78 11.88 -5.86
C ARG A 181 9.71 12.51 -4.83
N SER A 182 9.47 12.30 -3.55
CA SER A 182 10.32 12.78 -2.45
C SER A 182 11.17 11.66 -1.88
N ILE A 183 12.47 11.91 -1.75
CA ILE A 183 13.40 11.01 -1.05
C ILE A 183 12.99 10.89 0.43
N ASP A 184 12.47 11.95 1.04
CA ASP A 184 12.08 11.95 2.46
C ASP A 184 10.90 11.03 2.76
N ARG A 185 10.12 10.64 1.74
CA ARG A 185 8.99 9.70 1.86
C ARG A 185 9.37 8.24 1.64
N LEU A 186 10.61 7.97 1.22
CA LEU A 186 11.09 6.59 1.03
C LEU A 186 11.12 5.84 2.36
N ALA A 187 10.32 4.79 2.45
CA ALA A 187 10.18 3.93 3.61
C ALA A 187 9.91 4.66 4.93
N THR A 188 9.30 5.82 4.86
CA THR A 188 8.76 6.59 5.98
C THR A 188 7.26 6.81 5.80
N THR A 189 6.70 6.43 4.65
CA THR A 189 5.33 6.73 4.27
C THR A 189 4.56 5.44 3.94
N ILE A 190 3.31 5.36 4.37
CA ILE A 190 2.33 4.35 3.94
C ILE A 190 1.16 5.11 3.32
N GLN A 191 0.68 4.64 2.18
CA GLN A 191 -0.57 5.12 1.59
C GLN A 191 -1.62 4.01 1.61
N ILE A 192 -2.82 4.34 2.07
CA ILE A 192 -4.01 3.49 2.01
C ILE A 192 -5.05 4.16 1.10
N SER A 193 -5.72 3.40 0.24
CA SER A 193 -6.80 3.93 -0.62
C SER A 193 -7.85 2.88 -0.95
N ASP A 194 -9.09 3.32 -1.21
CA ASP A 194 -10.21 2.50 -1.72
C ASP A 194 -10.35 2.51 -3.25
N THR A 195 -9.43 3.16 -3.96
CA THR A 195 -9.48 3.28 -5.42
C THR A 195 -8.94 2.07 -6.17
N GLY A 196 -8.38 1.10 -5.43
CA GLY A 196 -7.60 0.02 -6.01
C GLY A 196 -6.17 0.42 -6.32
N ILE A 197 -5.50 -0.36 -7.16
CA ILE A 197 -4.10 -0.15 -7.52
C ILE A 197 -3.82 -0.57 -8.96
N SER A 198 -2.97 0.21 -9.64
CA SER A 198 -2.38 -0.16 -10.92
C SER A 198 -0.92 -0.54 -10.69
N PRO A 199 -0.57 -1.83 -10.63
CA PRO A 199 0.79 -2.26 -10.30
C PRO A 199 1.80 -1.69 -11.31
N GLY A 200 2.92 -1.16 -10.81
CA GLY A 200 3.98 -0.58 -11.63
C GLY A 200 3.64 0.75 -12.30
N SER A 201 2.60 1.47 -11.83
CA SER A 201 2.19 2.74 -12.45
C SER A 201 3.23 3.85 -12.34
N GLY A 202 4.00 3.89 -11.25
CA GLY A 202 5.16 4.76 -11.08
C GLY A 202 6.39 4.38 -11.91
N VAL A 203 6.46 3.15 -12.44
CA VAL A 203 7.66 2.57 -13.10
C VAL A 203 7.45 2.32 -14.60
N GLN A 204 6.49 3.01 -15.23
CA GLN A 204 6.15 2.89 -16.67
C GLN A 204 5.71 1.49 -17.14
N ASN A 205 5.35 0.59 -16.23
CA ASN A 205 4.87 -0.75 -16.57
C ASN A 205 3.45 -0.90 -16.02
N ARG A 206 2.49 -0.19 -16.64
CA ARG A 206 1.07 -0.28 -16.26
C ARG A 206 0.55 -1.68 -16.55
N ARG A 207 0.54 -2.53 -15.53
CA ARG A 207 -0.20 -3.79 -15.56
C ARG A 207 -1.69 -3.50 -15.41
N LYS A 208 -2.51 -4.52 -15.66
CA LYS A 208 -3.96 -4.41 -15.43
C LYS A 208 -4.21 -4.00 -13.98
N GLU A 209 -5.13 -3.06 -13.83
CA GLU A 209 -5.58 -2.52 -12.55
C GLU A 209 -6.29 -3.58 -11.70
N LEU A 210 -6.07 -3.55 -10.39
CA LEU A 210 -6.89 -4.24 -9.39
C LEU A 210 -7.78 -3.18 -8.73
N SER A 211 -9.04 -3.12 -9.13
CA SER A 211 -10.02 -2.17 -8.61
C SER A 211 -11.39 -2.82 -8.49
N VAL A 212 -12.34 -2.10 -7.91
CA VAL A 212 -13.75 -2.56 -7.88
C VAL A 212 -14.30 -2.79 -9.29
N HIS A 213 -13.80 -2.05 -10.29
CA HIS A 213 -14.23 -2.20 -11.68
C HIS A 213 -13.71 -3.48 -12.34
N THR A 214 -12.53 -3.97 -11.93
CA THR A 214 -11.95 -5.21 -12.48
C THR A 214 -12.34 -6.45 -11.68
N LEU A 215 -12.38 -6.36 -10.35
CA LEU A 215 -12.64 -7.51 -9.48
C LEU A 215 -14.11 -7.65 -9.04
N GLY A 216 -14.94 -6.61 -9.20
CA GLY A 216 -16.35 -6.61 -8.78
C GLY A 216 -16.58 -6.57 -7.28
N VAL A 217 -15.52 -6.41 -6.48
CA VAL A 217 -15.52 -6.32 -5.01
C VAL A 217 -14.69 -5.11 -4.57
N PRO A 218 -14.96 -4.49 -3.40
CA PRO A 218 -14.14 -3.39 -2.90
C PRO A 218 -12.65 -3.75 -2.85
N VAL A 219 -11.78 -2.87 -3.35
CA VAL A 219 -10.32 -3.07 -3.35
C VAL A 219 -9.64 -1.96 -2.59
N ILE A 220 -8.92 -2.34 -1.54
CA ILE A 220 -8.20 -1.43 -0.67
C ILE A 220 -6.72 -1.61 -0.98
N SER A 221 -6.06 -0.58 -1.50
CA SER A 221 -4.61 -0.62 -1.73
C SER A 221 -3.87 -0.13 -0.49
N ILE A 222 -2.78 -0.81 -0.12
CA ILE A 222 -1.79 -0.34 0.84
C ILE A 222 -0.45 -0.34 0.15
N GLY A 223 0.28 0.77 0.20
CA GLY A 223 1.60 0.80 -0.40
C GLY A 223 2.61 1.66 0.33
N VAL A 224 3.87 1.25 0.21
CA VAL A 224 5.02 1.90 0.83
C VAL A 224 5.96 2.36 -0.28
N PRO A 225 6.36 3.65 -0.34
CA PRO A 225 7.31 4.07 -1.33
C PRO A 225 8.71 3.53 -1.05
N THR A 226 9.28 2.83 -2.03
CA THR A 226 10.60 2.16 -1.91
C THR A 226 11.60 2.68 -2.93
N VAL A 227 11.11 3.34 -3.98
CA VAL A 227 11.94 3.91 -5.06
C VAL A 227 11.54 5.33 -5.41
N VAL A 228 12.50 6.08 -5.95
CA VAL A 228 12.29 7.37 -6.62
C VAL A 228 12.97 7.30 -7.97
N ASP A 229 12.38 7.93 -8.99
CA ASP A 229 13.03 8.08 -10.29
C ASP A 229 14.27 8.95 -10.22
N MET A 230 15.35 8.54 -10.91
CA MET A 230 16.56 9.35 -11.02
C MET A 230 16.29 10.74 -11.62
N SER A 231 15.29 10.86 -12.50
CA SER A 231 14.90 12.14 -13.09
C SER A 231 14.33 13.09 -12.04
N THR A 232 13.51 12.57 -11.13
CA THR A 232 12.93 13.35 -10.03
C THR A 232 14.03 13.84 -9.09
N ILE A 233 14.98 12.95 -8.74
CA ILE A 233 16.12 13.34 -7.89
C ILE A 233 16.97 14.43 -8.56
N ALA A 234 17.23 14.32 -9.86
CA ALA A 234 18.00 15.33 -10.59
C ALA A 234 17.27 16.68 -10.63
N GLU A 235 15.95 16.66 -10.83
CA GLU A 235 15.13 17.86 -10.78
C GLU A 235 15.14 18.51 -9.39
N ASP A 236 14.98 17.73 -8.32
CA ASP A 236 15.01 18.23 -6.94
C ASP A 236 16.37 18.84 -6.58
N LEU A 237 17.47 18.23 -7.01
CA LEU A 237 18.82 18.68 -6.68
C LEU A 237 19.33 19.82 -7.58
N THR A 238 18.94 19.85 -8.84
CA THR A 238 19.54 20.74 -9.86
C THR A 238 18.55 21.68 -10.54
N GLY A 239 17.24 21.52 -10.31
CA GLY A 239 16.18 22.25 -10.98
C GLY A 239 15.99 21.88 -12.46
N SER A 240 16.65 20.81 -12.94
CA SER A 240 16.59 20.40 -14.34
C SER A 240 16.81 18.89 -14.51
N THR A 241 16.17 18.31 -15.52
CA THR A 241 16.37 16.91 -15.95
C THR A 241 17.27 16.79 -17.18
N GLU A 242 17.82 17.90 -17.69
CA GLU A 242 18.66 17.93 -18.90
C GLU A 242 20.00 17.19 -18.72
N SER A 243 20.51 17.19 -17.49
CA SER A 243 21.74 16.48 -17.11
C SER A 243 21.56 14.96 -17.02
N VAL A 244 20.31 14.47 -17.01
CA VAL A 244 20.00 13.04 -16.91
C VAL A 244 20.05 12.41 -18.30
N SER A 245 21.07 11.58 -18.51
CA SER A 245 21.19 10.75 -19.72
C SER A 245 19.94 9.92 -19.98
N GLU A 246 19.68 9.54 -21.23
CA GLU A 246 18.57 8.67 -21.60
C GLU A 246 18.54 7.38 -20.75
N LYS A 247 19.69 6.76 -20.53
CA LYS A 247 19.82 5.59 -19.64
C LYS A 247 19.41 5.91 -18.19
N GLY A 248 19.78 7.09 -17.68
CA GLY A 248 19.40 7.56 -16.35
C GLY A 248 17.89 7.77 -16.18
N ARG A 249 17.17 8.12 -17.24
CA ARG A 249 15.69 8.30 -17.20
C ARG A 249 14.91 7.00 -16.96
N HIS A 250 15.59 5.86 -17.12
CA HIS A 250 15.07 4.52 -16.84
C HIS A 250 15.68 3.91 -15.57
N MET A 251 16.38 4.70 -14.74
CA MET A 251 16.94 4.25 -13.48
C MET A 251 16.03 4.65 -12.31
N MET A 252 15.80 3.68 -11.43
CA MET A 252 15.22 3.90 -10.11
C MET A 252 16.33 3.97 -9.06
N VAL A 253 16.11 4.79 -8.04
CA VAL A 253 17.00 4.96 -6.90
C VAL A 253 16.27 4.50 -5.65
N THR A 254 16.98 3.74 -4.82
CA THR A 254 16.49 3.18 -3.56
C THR A 254 17.55 3.38 -2.47
N PRO A 255 17.19 3.41 -1.18
CA PRO A 255 18.18 3.47 -0.10
C PRO A 255 19.16 2.30 -0.15
N ARG A 256 20.39 2.52 0.32
CA ARG A 256 21.44 1.48 0.36
C ARG A 256 21.04 0.27 1.21
N GLU A 257 20.29 0.50 2.28
CA GLU A 257 19.84 -0.52 3.24
C GLU A 257 18.47 -1.09 2.90
N ILE A 258 18.06 -1.02 1.62
CA ILE A 258 16.73 -1.42 1.17
C ILE A 258 16.33 -2.83 1.60
N ASP A 259 17.28 -3.76 1.69
CA ASP A 259 17.00 -5.14 2.13
C ASP A 259 16.45 -5.22 3.57
N GLN A 260 16.95 -4.39 4.47
CA GLN A 260 16.45 -4.31 5.85
C GLN A 260 15.17 -3.50 5.90
N VAL A 261 15.16 -2.36 5.20
CA VAL A 261 14.04 -1.42 5.17
C VAL A 261 12.77 -2.09 4.63
N ILE A 262 12.86 -2.85 3.55
CA ILE A 262 11.70 -3.53 2.94
C ILE A 262 11.11 -4.59 3.88
N LYS A 263 11.97 -5.34 4.59
CA LYS A 263 11.53 -6.38 5.54
C LYS A 263 10.82 -5.76 6.73
N GLN A 264 11.35 -4.65 7.25
CA GLN A 264 10.74 -3.95 8.38
C GLN A 264 9.42 -3.27 7.97
N ALA A 265 9.37 -2.65 6.79
CA ALA A 265 8.13 -2.10 6.25
C ALA A 265 7.07 -3.20 6.03
N ALA A 266 7.45 -4.34 5.44
CA ALA A 266 6.56 -5.47 5.25
C ALA A 266 6.02 -6.01 6.58
N LYS A 267 6.89 -6.16 7.59
CA LYS A 267 6.50 -6.59 8.94
C LYS A 267 5.56 -5.60 9.62
N MET A 268 5.81 -4.29 9.49
CA MET A 268 4.93 -3.25 10.02
C MET A 268 3.55 -3.30 9.36
N VAL A 269 3.51 -3.37 8.03
CA VAL A 269 2.25 -3.47 7.28
C VAL A 269 1.49 -4.76 7.62
N ALA A 270 2.19 -5.90 7.72
CA ALA A 270 1.58 -7.17 8.11
C ALA A 270 1.01 -7.13 9.54
N ALA A 271 1.75 -6.58 10.51
CA ALA A 271 1.27 -6.43 11.88
C ALA A 271 0.01 -5.55 11.95
N ALA A 272 0.03 -4.40 11.26
CA ALA A 272 -1.13 -3.51 11.19
C ALA A 272 -2.33 -4.17 10.48
N LEU A 273 -2.08 -4.92 9.41
CA LEU A 273 -3.11 -5.72 8.72
C LEU A 273 -3.73 -6.76 9.64
N ASN A 274 -2.91 -7.51 10.37
CA ASN A 274 -3.38 -8.53 11.28
C ASN A 274 -4.21 -7.91 12.42
N LEU A 275 -3.80 -6.76 12.98
CA LEU A 275 -4.58 -6.01 13.97
C LEU A 275 -5.93 -5.54 13.41
N ALA A 276 -5.94 -4.99 12.19
CA ALA A 276 -7.16 -4.51 11.56
C ALA A 276 -8.13 -5.64 11.17
N LEU A 277 -7.59 -6.81 10.79
CA LEU A 277 -8.37 -7.96 10.38
C LEU A 277 -8.82 -8.82 11.55
N GLN A 278 -8.04 -8.88 12.64
CA GLN A 278 -8.31 -9.68 13.83
C GLN A 278 -8.46 -8.78 15.08
N PRO A 279 -9.55 -8.00 15.20
CA PRO A 279 -9.72 -7.04 16.29
C PRO A 279 -9.82 -7.67 17.69
N THR A 280 -9.96 -9.01 17.76
CA THR A 280 -9.94 -9.76 19.02
C THR A 280 -8.54 -10.14 19.50
N LEU A 281 -7.51 -9.98 18.65
CA LEU A 281 -6.12 -10.27 18.97
C LEU A 281 -5.38 -8.97 19.31
N ASN A 282 -4.49 -9.04 20.30
CA ASN A 282 -3.57 -7.94 20.58
C ASN A 282 -2.23 -8.12 19.83
N MET A 283 -1.32 -7.16 19.97
CA MET A 283 -0.02 -7.21 19.29
C MET A 283 0.84 -8.40 19.73
N GLU A 284 0.83 -8.76 21.03
CA GLU A 284 1.57 -9.92 21.54
C GLU A 284 1.07 -11.22 20.90
N ASP A 285 -0.25 -11.39 20.80
CA ASP A 285 -0.86 -12.54 20.12
C ASP A 285 -0.39 -12.61 18.66
N ILE A 286 -0.49 -11.51 17.92
CA ILE A 286 -0.09 -11.45 16.51
C ILE A 286 1.38 -11.79 16.32
N LEU A 287 2.27 -11.19 17.12
CA LEU A 287 3.70 -11.45 17.04
C LEU A 287 4.02 -12.91 17.37
N SER A 288 3.30 -13.53 18.31
CA SER A 288 3.50 -14.95 18.64
C SER A 288 3.08 -15.91 17.51
N LEU A 289 2.10 -15.51 16.69
CA LEU A 289 1.55 -16.32 15.61
C LEU A 289 2.25 -16.09 14.26
N THR A 290 3.06 -15.04 14.15
CA THR A 290 3.76 -14.63 12.92
C THR A 290 5.29 -14.65 13.03
N ALA A 291 5.84 -15.05 14.17
CA ALA A 291 7.28 -15.12 14.44
C ALA A 291 8.00 -16.31 13.78
#